data_AF-A0A2N0MB31-F1
#
_entry.id   AF-A0A2N0MB31-F1
#
_cell.length_a   1.000
_cell.length_b   1.000
_cell.length_c   1.000
_cell.angle_alpha   90.00
_cell.angle_beta   90.00
_cell.angle_gamma   90.00
#
_symmetry.space_group_name_H-M   'P 1'
#
loop_
_entity.id
_entity.type
_entity.pdbx_description
1 polymer ?
#
loop_
_entity_poly.entity_id
_entity_poly.type
_entity_poly.pdbx_seq_one_letter_code
_entity_poly.pdbx_strand_id
1 'polypeptide(L)'
;MSIESPQAIGEIVLTTAVARAKDTWGDRLVAAYALGSLAHGGFSIHVSDVDLGLILSDPVDDRDVGWMDDLATGVKESGIHLADRLSVFWGSLAILSDHATGGRFPPLDRLDLKQFGRLLAGRDIRDQLPTPTLRELVVVGAEFALRVLSRPDVTVQLKNPEVLAASGLVTITKRILFPVRFVFTAGTGEVGMNHSAVEYFSTAAAGPAVQLANKALEWRDAPPEPGDTATRKVIEDGLLAIYRVFLDDYEPRLRAYNRPDLADQFRVWRQQLEV
;
A
#
# COMPACT_ATOMS: atom_id res chain seq x y z
N MET A 1 -9.74 32.51 0.11
CA MET A 1 -9.66 31.14 0.65
C MET A 1 -8.27 30.63 0.30
N SER A 2 -7.39 30.46 1.28
CA SER A 2 -6.10 29.80 1.05
C SER A 2 -6.41 28.37 0.60
N ILE A 3 -5.84 27.95 -0.53
CA ILE A 3 -5.87 26.54 -0.91
C ILE A 3 -5.06 25.83 0.19
N GLU A 4 -5.73 25.09 1.06
CA GLU A 4 -5.04 24.24 2.02
C GLU A 4 -4.09 23.31 1.26
N SER A 5 -2.88 23.09 1.79
CA SER A 5 -1.94 22.21 1.12
C SER A 5 -2.56 20.81 0.98
N PRO A 6 -2.23 20.05 -0.09
CA PRO A 6 -2.65 18.66 -0.25
C PRO A 6 -2.55 17.82 1.04
N GLN A 7 -1.46 17.99 1.77
CA GLN A 7 -1.22 17.32 3.05
C GLN A 7 -2.22 17.73 4.13
N ALA A 8 -2.56 19.02 4.25
CA ALA A 8 -3.48 19.52 5.26
C ALA A 8 -4.87 18.86 5.16
N ILE A 9 -5.35 18.58 3.94
CA ILE A 9 -6.62 17.87 3.74
C ILE A 9 -6.54 16.44 4.28
N GLY A 10 -5.43 15.72 4.03
CA GLY A 10 -5.19 14.40 4.62
C GLY A 10 -5.12 14.43 6.15
N GLU A 11 -4.49 15.45 6.73
CA GLU A 11 -4.44 15.65 8.20
C GLU A 11 -5.84 15.89 8.81
N ILE A 12 -6.74 16.57 8.08
CA ILE A 12 -8.12 16.78 8.53
C ILE A 12 -8.87 15.44 8.58
N VAL A 13 -8.69 14.57 7.58
CA VAL A 13 -9.26 13.22 7.58
C VAL A 13 -8.73 12.41 8.77
N LEU A 14 -7.41 12.42 9.01
CA LEU A 14 -6.80 11.73 10.16
C LEU A 14 -7.32 12.27 11.50
N THR A 15 -7.39 13.58 11.66
CA THR A 15 -7.89 14.22 12.89
C THR A 15 -9.35 13.82 13.16
N THR A 16 -10.18 13.80 12.12
CA THR A 16 -11.59 13.39 12.21
C THR A 16 -11.71 11.91 12.59
N ALA A 17 -10.91 11.05 11.95
CA ALA A 17 -10.90 9.62 12.26
C ALA A 17 -10.42 9.33 13.69
N VAL A 18 -9.39 10.04 14.16
CA VAL A 18 -8.87 9.90 15.53
C VAL A 18 -9.88 10.40 16.56
N ALA A 19 -10.60 11.49 16.29
CA ALA A 19 -11.67 11.95 17.18
C ALA A 19 -12.76 10.88 17.34
N ARG A 20 -13.24 10.30 16.22
CA ARG A 20 -14.21 9.20 16.23
C ARG A 20 -13.68 7.95 16.94
N ALA A 21 -12.39 7.62 16.76
CA ALA A 21 -11.77 6.51 17.46
C ALA A 21 -11.76 6.74 18.98
N LYS A 22 -11.44 7.95 19.44
CA LYS A 22 -11.49 8.29 20.87
C LYS A 22 -12.90 8.16 21.43
N ASP A 23 -13.90 8.65 20.70
CA ASP A 23 -15.31 8.55 21.13
C ASP A 23 -15.80 7.09 21.20
N THR A 24 -15.29 6.23 20.31
CA THR A 24 -15.70 4.82 20.21
C THR A 24 -15.02 3.94 21.26
N TRP A 25 -13.69 4.06 21.42
CA TRP A 25 -12.91 3.15 22.26
C TRP A 25 -12.50 3.74 23.60
N GLY A 26 -12.51 5.06 23.78
CA GLY A 26 -12.09 5.73 25.01
C GLY A 26 -10.70 5.24 25.47
N ASP A 27 -10.63 4.76 26.71
CA ASP A 27 -9.39 4.24 27.31
C ASP A 27 -8.87 2.95 26.65
N ARG A 28 -9.70 2.25 25.85
CA ARG A 28 -9.25 1.09 25.06
C ARG A 28 -8.39 1.51 23.86
N LEU A 29 -8.43 2.76 23.42
CA LEU A 29 -7.53 3.28 22.39
C LEU A 29 -6.17 3.59 22.99
N VAL A 30 -5.24 2.64 22.88
CA VAL A 30 -3.87 2.79 23.41
C VAL A 30 -3.11 3.85 22.62
N ALA A 31 -3.21 3.82 21.30
CA ALA A 31 -2.52 4.74 20.42
C ALA A 31 -3.17 4.85 19.03
N ALA A 32 -3.01 6.01 18.41
CA ALA A 32 -3.33 6.23 17.00
C ALA A 32 -2.13 6.85 16.29
N TYR A 33 -1.83 6.41 15.07
CA TYR A 33 -0.69 6.86 14.28
C TYR A 33 -1.11 7.20 12.85
N ALA A 34 -0.52 8.26 12.29
CA ALA A 34 -0.47 8.41 10.85
C ALA A 34 0.57 7.42 10.30
N LEU A 35 0.22 6.78 9.18
CA LEU A 35 1.09 5.88 8.43
C LEU A 35 1.27 6.40 7.00
N GLY A 36 2.07 5.68 6.22
CA GLY A 36 2.24 5.90 4.79
C GLY A 36 2.72 7.30 4.47
N SER A 37 2.29 7.81 3.32
CA SER A 37 2.82 9.06 2.75
C SER A 37 2.53 10.33 3.57
N LEU A 38 1.56 10.31 4.50
CA LEU A 38 1.35 11.39 5.47
C LEU A 38 2.33 11.34 6.67
N ALA A 39 2.96 10.18 6.91
CA ALA A 39 3.94 9.99 7.97
C ALA A 39 5.38 10.20 7.49
N HIS A 40 5.75 9.59 6.35
CA HIS A 40 7.12 9.65 5.81
C HIS A 40 7.29 10.57 4.59
N GLY A 41 6.24 11.29 4.17
CA GLY A 41 6.26 12.21 3.03
C GLY A 41 5.98 11.54 1.68
N GLY A 42 5.86 12.38 0.64
CA GLY A 42 5.46 11.96 -0.71
C GLY A 42 3.94 11.82 -0.91
N PHE A 43 3.15 12.46 -0.03
CA PHE A 43 1.69 12.48 -0.15
C PHE A 43 1.26 13.24 -1.41
N SER A 44 0.42 12.60 -2.20
CA SER A 44 -0.25 13.19 -3.36
C SER A 44 -1.75 13.13 -3.18
N ILE A 45 -2.41 14.29 -3.28
CA ILE A 45 -3.87 14.43 -3.27
C ILE A 45 -4.55 13.62 -4.37
N HIS A 46 -3.85 13.33 -5.47
CA HIS A 46 -4.45 12.64 -6.61
C HIS A 46 -4.55 11.13 -6.39
N VAL A 47 -3.58 10.53 -5.70
CA VAL A 47 -3.42 9.07 -5.68
C VAL A 47 -3.14 8.43 -4.33
N SER A 48 -2.84 9.22 -3.31
CA SER A 48 -2.48 8.68 -2.00
C SER A 48 -3.74 8.34 -1.21
N ASP A 49 -3.64 7.24 -0.47
CA ASP A 49 -4.59 6.88 0.56
C ASP A 49 -4.26 7.68 1.84
N VAL A 50 -5.21 7.74 2.77
CA VAL A 50 -5.00 8.32 4.11
C VAL A 50 -4.90 7.15 5.08
N ASP A 51 -3.67 6.82 5.51
CA ASP A 51 -3.40 5.62 6.29
C ASP A 51 -3.38 5.90 7.80
N LEU A 52 -4.26 5.25 8.55
CA LEU A 52 -4.41 5.37 9.99
C LEU A 52 -4.11 4.04 10.67
N GLY A 53 -3.14 4.01 11.59
CA GLY A 53 -2.87 2.89 12.47
C GLY A 53 -3.53 3.07 13.84
N LEU A 54 -4.33 2.13 14.29
CA LEU A 54 -4.97 2.12 15.61
C LEU A 54 -4.49 0.93 16.44
N ILE A 55 -4.00 1.20 17.66
CA ILE A 55 -3.66 0.16 18.62
C ILE A 55 -4.66 0.17 19.76
N LEU A 56 -5.33 -0.97 19.96
CA LEU A 56 -6.28 -1.20 21.03
C LEU A 56 -5.65 -1.95 22.21
N SER A 57 -6.24 -1.78 23.39
CA SER A 57 -5.91 -2.59 24.57
C SER A 57 -6.38 -4.03 24.37
N ASP A 58 -5.58 -4.98 24.82
CA ASP A 58 -6.00 -6.38 24.90
C ASP A 58 -7.09 -6.60 25.97
N PRO A 59 -8.02 -7.56 25.77
CA PRO A 59 -8.27 -8.26 24.52
C PRO A 59 -9.06 -7.39 23.52
N VAL A 60 -8.84 -7.65 22.22
CA VAL A 60 -9.74 -7.21 21.16
C VAL A 60 -11.00 -8.08 21.20
N ASP A 61 -12.15 -7.44 21.00
CA ASP A 61 -13.49 -8.04 20.98
C ASP A 61 -13.96 -8.19 19.52
N ASP A 62 -14.79 -9.20 19.23
CA ASP A 62 -15.37 -9.42 17.90
C ASP A 62 -16.14 -8.19 17.38
N ARG A 63 -16.71 -7.37 18.28
CA ARG A 63 -17.39 -6.11 17.97
C ARG A 63 -16.46 -5.02 17.44
N ASP A 64 -15.16 -5.09 17.75
CA ASP A 64 -14.19 -4.09 17.29
C ASP A 64 -14.11 -4.08 15.76
N VAL A 65 -14.36 -5.22 15.09
CA VAL A 65 -14.44 -5.27 13.61
C VAL A 65 -15.56 -4.37 13.09
N GLY A 66 -16.77 -4.51 13.64
CA GLY A 66 -17.92 -3.69 13.25
C GLY A 66 -17.70 -2.20 13.54
N TRP A 67 -17.06 -1.88 14.67
CA TRP A 67 -16.73 -0.50 15.01
C TRP A 67 -15.66 0.13 14.11
N MET A 68 -14.72 -0.67 13.59
CA MET A 68 -13.78 -0.19 12.58
C MET A 68 -14.49 0.16 11.26
N ASP A 69 -15.47 -0.66 10.84
CA ASP A 69 -16.29 -0.40 9.66
C ASP A 69 -17.18 0.85 9.86
N ASP A 70 -17.79 1.00 11.05
CA ASP A 70 -18.58 2.17 11.42
C ASP A 70 -17.72 3.45 11.46
N LEU A 71 -16.49 3.38 11.99
CA LEU A 71 -15.56 4.50 11.98
C LEU A 71 -15.23 4.91 10.54
N ALA A 72 -14.84 3.96 9.69
CA ALA A 72 -14.48 4.26 8.30
C ALA A 72 -15.67 4.84 7.52
N THR A 73 -16.86 4.28 7.73
CA THR A 73 -18.12 4.77 7.13
C THR A 73 -18.44 6.17 7.62
N GLY A 74 -18.37 6.42 8.93
CA GLY A 74 -18.66 7.73 9.51
C GLY A 74 -17.67 8.82 9.10
N VAL A 75 -16.40 8.47 8.85
CA VAL A 75 -15.44 9.40 8.25
C VAL A 75 -15.81 9.66 6.79
N LYS A 76 -16.10 8.63 6.00
CA LYS A 76 -16.54 8.80 4.61
C LYS A 76 -17.77 9.69 4.47
N GLU A 77 -18.76 9.53 5.35
CA GLU A 77 -20.00 10.32 5.37
C GLU A 77 -19.82 11.78 5.82
N SER A 78 -18.66 12.15 6.37
CA SER A 78 -18.35 13.54 6.75
C SER A 78 -18.28 14.51 5.57
N GLY A 79 -18.12 14.00 4.33
CA GLY A 79 -17.97 14.82 3.13
C GLY A 79 -16.61 15.52 3.00
N ILE A 80 -15.66 15.26 3.91
CA ILE A 80 -14.30 15.78 3.81
C ILE A 80 -13.64 15.22 2.54
N HIS A 81 -12.94 16.07 1.79
CA HIS A 81 -12.21 15.63 0.61
C HIS A 81 -11.16 14.55 1.00
N LEU A 82 -11.07 13.46 0.23
CA LEU A 82 -10.27 12.25 0.50
C LEU A 82 -10.78 11.34 1.63
N ALA A 83 -11.91 11.63 2.28
CA ALA A 83 -12.43 10.78 3.35
C ALA A 83 -12.74 9.34 2.88
N ASP A 84 -13.07 9.17 1.61
CA ASP A 84 -13.29 7.88 0.96
C ASP A 84 -12.00 7.06 0.76
N ARG A 85 -10.84 7.68 0.98
CA ARG A 85 -9.51 7.04 0.88
C ARG A 85 -8.88 6.71 2.23
N LEU A 86 -9.63 6.83 3.32
CA LEU A 86 -9.17 6.39 4.63
C LEU A 86 -8.96 4.86 4.61
N SER A 87 -7.73 4.41 4.88
CA SER A 87 -7.42 3.01 5.17
C SER A 87 -7.03 2.87 6.64
N VAL A 88 -7.83 2.08 7.38
CA VAL A 88 -7.60 1.84 8.81
C VAL A 88 -6.91 0.50 9.00
N PHE A 89 -5.72 0.55 9.60
CA PHE A 89 -4.94 -0.59 10.06
C PHE A 89 -5.07 -0.67 11.57
N TRP A 90 -5.34 -1.86 12.10
CA TRP A 90 -5.67 -1.98 13.52
C TRP A 90 -5.29 -3.32 14.12
N GLY A 91 -5.04 -3.32 15.42
CA GLY A 91 -4.71 -4.50 16.20
C GLY A 91 -4.43 -4.13 17.66
N SER A 92 -3.92 -5.09 18.42
CA SER A 92 -3.42 -4.89 19.78
C SER A 92 -1.97 -5.36 19.89
N LEU A 93 -1.32 -5.12 21.03
CA LEU A 93 0.05 -5.60 21.23
C LEU A 93 0.13 -7.13 21.15
N ALA A 94 -0.85 -7.86 21.70
CA ALA A 94 -0.88 -9.32 21.58
C ALA A 94 -1.05 -9.78 20.12
N ILE A 95 -1.94 -9.15 19.35
CA ILE A 95 -2.14 -9.48 17.92
C ILE A 95 -0.87 -9.19 17.12
N LEU A 96 -0.29 -8.00 17.29
CA LEU A 96 0.92 -7.60 16.56
C LEU A 96 2.16 -8.37 16.99
N SER A 97 2.10 -9.10 18.11
CA SER A 97 3.16 -9.98 18.61
C SER A 97 2.90 -11.46 18.35
N ASP A 98 1.92 -11.80 17.50
CA ASP A 98 1.50 -13.18 17.19
C ASP A 98 1.07 -14.00 18.43
N HIS A 99 0.67 -13.33 19.52
CA HIS A 99 0.12 -13.95 20.72
C HIS A 99 -1.40 -14.04 20.71
N ALA A 100 -2.05 -13.38 19.74
CA ALA A 100 -3.49 -13.42 19.52
C ALA A 100 -3.82 -13.30 18.03
N THR A 101 -5.02 -13.71 17.63
CA THR A 101 -5.51 -13.59 16.24
C THR A 101 -6.46 -12.41 16.10
N GLY A 102 -6.56 -11.85 14.89
CA GLY A 102 -7.50 -10.78 14.56
C GLY A 102 -6.79 -9.56 13.99
N GLY A 103 -7.48 -8.42 13.97
CA GLY A 103 -6.94 -7.18 13.45
C GLY A 103 -6.74 -7.18 11.93
N ARG A 104 -6.27 -6.03 11.44
CA ARG A 104 -5.82 -5.81 10.06
C ARG A 104 -4.56 -4.95 10.12
N PHE A 105 -3.43 -5.59 10.36
CA PHE A 105 -2.13 -4.90 10.38
C PHE A 105 -1.06 -5.77 9.69
N PRO A 106 -1.03 -5.76 8.35
CA PRO A 106 -0.06 -6.55 7.60
C PRO A 106 1.40 -6.22 7.97
N PRO A 107 2.35 -7.14 7.73
CA PRO A 107 3.76 -6.94 8.03
C PRO A 107 4.36 -5.64 7.49
N LEU A 108 4.03 -5.25 6.25
CA LEU A 108 4.57 -4.02 5.66
C LEU A 108 4.09 -2.76 6.40
N ASP A 109 2.81 -2.72 6.78
CA ASP A 109 2.24 -1.60 7.54
C ASP A 109 2.82 -1.57 8.96
N ARG A 110 3.07 -2.75 9.58
CA ARG A 110 3.76 -2.85 10.88
C ARG A 110 5.20 -2.34 10.81
N LEU A 111 5.91 -2.62 9.70
CA LEU A 111 7.24 -2.05 9.45
C LEU A 111 7.18 -0.53 9.32
N ASP A 112 6.20 -0.03 8.54
CA ASP A 112 5.98 1.40 8.35
C ASP A 112 5.66 2.14 9.65
N LEU A 113 4.80 1.55 10.49
CA LEU A 113 4.53 2.05 11.83
C LEU A 113 5.83 2.17 12.64
N LYS A 114 6.69 1.13 12.66
CA LYS A 114 7.95 1.18 13.43
C LYS A 114 8.92 2.23 12.90
N GLN A 115 9.08 2.35 11.58
CA GLN A 115 10.08 3.23 10.99
C GLN A 115 9.63 4.69 10.95
N PHE A 116 8.36 4.93 10.61
CA PHE A 116 7.88 6.25 10.22
C PHE A 116 6.61 6.69 10.94
N GLY A 117 5.90 5.79 11.62
CA GLY A 117 4.61 6.08 12.23
C GLY A 117 4.64 7.34 13.11
N ARG A 118 3.76 8.31 12.81
CA ARG A 118 3.67 9.56 13.56
C ARG A 118 2.53 9.47 14.56
N LEU A 119 2.83 9.52 15.85
CA LEU A 119 1.82 9.48 16.90
C LEU A 119 0.84 10.65 16.77
N LEU A 120 -0.45 10.33 16.70
CA LEU A 120 -1.56 11.29 16.64
C LEU A 120 -2.29 11.39 17.98
N ALA A 121 -2.39 10.28 18.72
CA ALA A 121 -3.03 10.23 20.02
C ALA A 121 -2.55 9.03 20.85
N GLY A 122 -2.68 9.13 22.18
CA GLY A 122 -2.36 8.04 23.11
C GLY A 122 -0.88 8.00 23.48
N ARG A 123 -0.35 6.80 23.67
CA ARG A 123 1.04 6.56 24.08
C ARG A 123 1.84 5.94 22.95
N ASP A 124 3.06 6.44 22.72
CA ASP A 124 3.98 5.79 21.77
C ASP A 124 4.40 4.42 22.30
N ILE A 125 4.15 3.37 21.51
CA ILE A 125 4.47 1.98 21.83
C ILE A 125 5.24 1.29 20.71
N ARG A 126 5.76 2.04 19.73
CA ARG A 126 6.45 1.47 18.57
C ARG A 126 7.65 0.60 18.96
N ASP A 127 8.34 0.95 20.04
CA ASP A 127 9.47 0.19 20.59
C ASP A 127 9.07 -1.18 21.17
N GLN A 128 7.77 -1.40 21.45
CA GLN A 128 7.25 -2.67 21.97
C GLN A 128 6.79 -3.61 20.85
N LEU A 129 6.62 -3.11 19.61
CA LEU A 129 6.16 -3.92 18.50
C LEU A 129 7.30 -4.79 17.95
N PRO A 130 7.06 -6.04 17.53
CA PRO A 130 8.10 -6.80 16.84
C PRO A 130 8.38 -6.21 15.46
N THR A 131 9.63 -6.29 15.01
CA THR A 131 9.99 -5.98 13.62
C THR A 131 9.62 -7.16 12.74
N PRO A 132 8.84 -6.98 11.66
CA PRO A 132 8.60 -8.06 10.71
C PRO A 132 9.89 -8.59 10.08
N THR A 133 9.97 -9.90 9.90
CA THR A 133 11.07 -10.53 9.18
C THR A 133 10.95 -10.29 7.68
N LEU A 134 12.08 -10.36 6.96
CA LEU A 134 12.07 -10.29 5.49
C LEU A 134 11.21 -11.41 4.87
N ARG A 135 11.18 -12.58 5.50
CA ARG A 135 10.31 -13.69 5.08
C ARG A 135 8.83 -13.30 5.14
N GLU A 136 8.38 -12.73 6.24
CA GLU A 136 6.98 -12.27 6.38
C GLU A 136 6.63 -11.21 5.34
N LEU A 137 7.52 -10.22 5.14
CA LEU A 137 7.31 -9.15 4.15
C LEU A 137 7.14 -9.72 2.73
N VAL A 138 8.00 -10.66 2.33
CA VAL A 138 7.95 -11.26 0.99
C VAL A 138 6.73 -12.17 0.83
N VAL A 139 6.47 -13.04 1.80
CA VAL A 139 5.37 -14.02 1.70
C VAL A 139 4.00 -13.33 1.72
N VAL A 140 3.76 -12.44 2.68
CA VAL A 140 2.47 -11.73 2.76
C VAL A 140 2.33 -10.74 1.61
N GLY A 141 3.43 -10.13 1.15
CA GLY A 141 3.44 -9.31 -0.07
C GLY A 141 3.05 -10.11 -1.31
N ALA A 142 3.54 -11.35 -1.44
CA ALA A 142 3.19 -12.24 -2.55
C ALA A 142 1.72 -12.66 -2.52
N GLU A 143 1.19 -13.00 -1.34
CA GLU A 143 -0.22 -13.33 -1.15
C GLU A 143 -1.12 -12.15 -1.51
N PHE A 144 -0.73 -10.93 -1.10
CA PHE A 144 -1.42 -9.71 -1.52
C PHE A 144 -1.36 -9.51 -3.03
N ALA A 145 -0.18 -9.67 -3.65
CA ALA A 145 0.00 -9.49 -5.08
C ALA A 145 -0.87 -10.46 -5.88
N LEU A 146 -0.93 -11.74 -5.52
CA LEU A 146 -1.84 -12.70 -6.18
C LEU A 146 -3.31 -12.29 -5.99
N ARG A 147 -3.71 -11.95 -4.76
CA ARG A 147 -5.09 -11.56 -4.48
C ARG A 147 -5.53 -10.30 -5.24
N VAL A 148 -4.63 -9.35 -5.48
CA VAL A 148 -4.98 -7.99 -5.95
C VAL A 148 -4.53 -7.71 -7.39
N LEU A 149 -3.36 -8.22 -7.79
CA LEU A 149 -2.72 -7.93 -9.08
C LEU A 149 -2.90 -9.07 -10.10
N SER A 150 -3.13 -10.32 -9.66
CA SER A 150 -3.34 -11.45 -10.58
C SER A 150 -4.81 -11.79 -10.84
N ARG A 151 -5.74 -10.89 -10.47
CA ARG A 151 -7.17 -11.09 -10.74
C ARG A 151 -7.45 -11.03 -12.25
N PRO A 152 -8.47 -11.74 -12.77
CA PRO A 152 -8.76 -11.74 -14.20
C PRO A 152 -8.97 -10.36 -14.82
N ASP A 153 -9.67 -9.46 -14.12
CA ASP A 153 -9.90 -8.08 -14.57
C ASP A 153 -8.59 -7.28 -14.67
N VAL A 154 -7.65 -7.53 -13.77
CA VAL A 154 -6.34 -6.88 -13.76
C VAL A 154 -5.46 -7.47 -14.85
N THR A 155 -5.46 -8.77 -15.05
CA THR A 155 -4.72 -9.41 -16.16
C THR A 155 -5.16 -8.83 -17.52
N VAL A 156 -6.46 -8.55 -17.71
CA VAL A 156 -6.96 -7.85 -18.91
C VAL A 156 -6.36 -6.44 -19.02
N GLN A 157 -6.32 -5.66 -17.92
CA GLN A 157 -5.70 -4.34 -17.91
C GLN A 157 -4.20 -4.40 -18.24
N LEU A 158 -3.48 -5.36 -17.70
CA LEU A 158 -2.03 -5.50 -17.92
C LEU A 158 -1.68 -5.88 -19.36
N LYS A 159 -2.56 -6.61 -20.03
CA LYS A 159 -2.40 -7.02 -21.44
C LYS A 159 -2.97 -6.00 -22.42
N ASN A 160 -3.77 -5.06 -21.96
CA ASN A 160 -4.38 -4.04 -22.80
C ASN A 160 -4.06 -2.63 -22.25
N PRO A 161 -2.95 -2.01 -22.72
CA PRO A 161 -2.52 -0.68 -22.30
C PRO A 161 -3.58 0.41 -22.50
N GLU A 162 -4.48 0.26 -23.48
CA GLU A 162 -5.59 1.20 -23.69
C GLU A 162 -6.60 1.14 -22.54
N VAL A 163 -6.95 -0.07 -22.09
CA VAL A 163 -7.85 -0.26 -20.94
C VAL A 163 -7.21 0.30 -19.66
N LEU A 164 -5.91 0.09 -19.46
CA LEU A 164 -5.23 0.67 -18.30
C LEU A 164 -5.11 2.20 -18.40
N ALA A 165 -4.74 2.75 -19.55
CA ALA A 165 -4.62 4.20 -19.75
C ALA A 165 -5.95 4.94 -19.60
N ALA A 166 -7.07 4.28 -19.94
CA ALA A 166 -8.42 4.80 -19.70
C ALA A 166 -8.89 4.64 -18.25
N SER A 167 -8.13 3.94 -17.41
CA SER A 167 -8.47 3.80 -15.98
C SER A 167 -8.11 5.06 -15.19
N GLY A 168 -8.69 5.21 -14.00
CA GLY A 168 -8.35 6.33 -13.13
C GLY A 168 -6.86 6.31 -12.71
N LEU A 169 -6.29 7.50 -12.50
CA LEU A 169 -4.88 7.66 -12.15
C LEU A 169 -4.41 6.82 -10.95
N VAL A 170 -5.26 6.66 -9.93
CA VAL A 170 -5.02 5.76 -8.79
C VAL A 170 -4.72 4.34 -9.27
N THR A 171 -5.53 3.83 -10.19
CA THR A 171 -5.35 2.49 -10.76
C THR A 171 -4.06 2.43 -11.57
N ILE A 172 -3.82 3.36 -12.48
CA ILE A 172 -2.60 3.40 -13.31
C ILE A 172 -1.34 3.34 -12.43
N THR A 173 -1.24 4.28 -11.48
CA THR A 173 -0.07 4.39 -10.61
C THR A 173 0.09 3.18 -9.70
N LYS A 174 -1.00 2.62 -9.12
CA LYS A 174 -0.92 1.40 -8.30
C LYS A 174 -0.50 0.18 -9.12
N ARG A 175 -0.99 0.01 -10.36
CA ARG A 175 -0.60 -1.12 -11.24
C ARG A 175 0.87 -1.07 -11.64
N ILE A 176 1.45 0.11 -11.73
CA ILE A 176 2.86 0.29 -12.09
C ILE A 176 3.76 0.23 -10.85
N LEU A 177 3.42 0.95 -9.79
CA LEU A 177 4.32 1.15 -8.65
C LEU A 177 4.25 0.04 -7.59
N PHE A 178 3.15 -0.73 -7.49
CA PHE A 178 3.12 -1.87 -6.57
C PHE A 178 4.21 -2.92 -6.85
N PRO A 179 4.34 -3.49 -8.06
CA PRO A 179 5.41 -4.44 -8.36
C PRO A 179 6.82 -3.85 -8.11
N VAL A 180 7.02 -2.57 -8.43
CA VAL A 180 8.28 -1.85 -8.16
C VAL A 180 8.58 -1.80 -6.65
N ARG A 181 7.58 -1.45 -5.82
CA ARG A 181 7.72 -1.40 -4.35
C ARG A 181 7.89 -2.79 -3.72
N PHE A 182 7.28 -3.82 -4.31
CA PHE A 182 7.49 -5.20 -3.88
C PHE A 182 8.93 -5.65 -4.10
N VAL A 183 9.49 -5.41 -5.29
CA VAL A 183 10.90 -5.69 -5.60
C VAL A 183 11.84 -4.96 -4.63
N PHE A 184 11.58 -3.68 -4.33
CA PHE A 184 12.35 -2.94 -3.33
C PHE A 184 12.30 -3.61 -1.96
N THR A 185 11.09 -3.85 -1.43
CA THR A 185 10.91 -4.39 -0.08
C THR A 185 11.53 -5.78 0.05
N ALA A 186 11.39 -6.63 -0.99
CA ALA A 186 11.98 -7.95 -1.04
C ALA A 186 13.51 -7.91 -1.10
N GLY A 187 14.08 -6.89 -1.73
CA GLY A 187 15.52 -6.69 -1.86
C GLY A 187 16.19 -6.06 -0.65
N THR A 188 15.50 -5.18 0.09
CA THR A 188 16.10 -4.34 1.14
C THR A 188 15.59 -4.67 2.55
N GLY A 189 14.37 -5.21 2.67
CA GLY A 189 13.68 -5.33 3.96
C GLY A 189 13.15 -4.00 4.50
N GLU A 190 13.21 -2.92 3.72
CA GLU A 190 12.77 -1.58 4.09
C GLU A 190 11.39 -1.25 3.49
N VAL A 191 10.69 -0.24 4.02
CA VAL A 191 9.43 0.24 3.43
C VAL A 191 9.73 0.90 2.08
N GLY A 192 9.15 0.35 1.01
CA GLY A 192 9.27 0.92 -0.33
C GLY A 192 8.51 2.24 -0.49
N MET A 193 9.09 3.35 -0.06
CA MET A 193 8.64 4.69 -0.48
C MET A 193 8.77 4.79 -2.01
N ASN A 194 7.82 5.46 -2.69
CA ASN A 194 7.75 5.44 -4.16
C ASN A 194 9.06 5.89 -4.83
N HIS A 195 9.69 6.97 -4.37
CA HIS A 195 10.95 7.48 -4.93
C HIS A 195 12.08 6.46 -4.76
N SER A 196 12.33 5.99 -3.53
CA SER A 196 13.38 5.01 -3.23
C SER A 196 13.17 3.67 -3.95
N ALA A 197 11.92 3.25 -4.11
CA ALA A 197 11.59 2.04 -4.84
C ALA A 197 11.89 2.17 -6.34
N VAL A 198 11.58 3.30 -6.96
CA VAL A 198 11.89 3.57 -8.38
C VAL A 198 13.40 3.69 -8.60
N GLU A 199 14.11 4.36 -7.68
CA GLU A 199 15.57 4.46 -7.71
C GLU A 199 16.22 3.07 -7.64
N TYR A 200 15.82 2.25 -6.66
CA TYR A 200 16.30 0.88 -6.54
C TYR A 200 15.96 0.03 -7.78
N PHE A 201 14.74 0.14 -8.30
CA PHE A 201 14.31 -0.61 -9.46
C PHE A 201 15.13 -0.27 -10.71
N SER A 202 15.64 0.96 -10.80
CA SER A 202 16.55 1.39 -11.88
C SER A 202 17.94 0.71 -11.81
N THR A 203 18.28 0.09 -10.68
CA THR A 203 19.49 -0.73 -10.54
C THR A 203 19.26 -2.19 -10.94
N ALA A 204 18.00 -2.65 -10.89
CA ALA A 204 17.60 -4.03 -11.18
C ALA A 204 17.07 -4.23 -12.61
N ALA A 205 16.64 -3.15 -13.27
CA ALA A 205 16.03 -3.17 -14.60
C ALA A 205 16.60 -2.04 -15.49
N ALA A 206 16.28 -2.08 -16.78
CA ALA A 206 16.65 -1.04 -17.73
C ALA A 206 15.57 -0.85 -18.81
N GLY A 207 15.71 0.21 -19.61
CA GLY A 207 14.86 0.44 -20.77
C GLY A 207 13.43 0.85 -20.42
N PRO A 208 12.43 0.41 -21.19
CA PRO A 208 11.03 0.86 -21.06
C PRO A 208 10.41 0.66 -19.67
N ALA A 209 10.78 -0.40 -18.94
CA ALA A 209 10.28 -0.65 -17.59
C ALA A 209 10.65 0.47 -16.61
N VAL A 210 11.92 0.91 -16.65
CA VAL A 210 12.43 2.00 -15.81
C VAL A 210 11.81 3.33 -16.23
N GLN A 211 11.65 3.57 -17.54
CA GLN A 211 10.99 4.78 -18.04
C GLN A 211 9.54 4.88 -17.55
N LEU A 212 8.79 3.78 -17.60
CA LEU A 212 7.42 3.74 -17.10
C LEU A 212 7.34 3.92 -15.58
N ALA A 213 8.25 3.31 -14.81
CA ALA A 213 8.30 3.49 -13.36
C ALA A 213 8.55 4.94 -12.96
N ASN A 214 9.46 5.63 -13.66
CA ASN A 214 9.71 7.07 -13.47
C ASN A 214 8.49 7.91 -13.87
N LYS A 215 7.84 7.61 -15.01
CA LYS A 215 6.63 8.33 -15.41
C LYS A 215 5.49 8.15 -14.44
N ALA A 216 5.30 6.95 -13.88
CA ALA A 216 4.29 6.74 -12.86
C ALA A 216 4.56 7.50 -11.57
N LEU A 217 5.82 7.78 -11.24
CA LEU A 217 6.19 8.65 -10.13
C LEU A 217 5.82 10.11 -10.43
N GLU A 218 6.17 10.62 -11.61
CA GLU A 218 5.80 11.97 -12.07
C GLU A 218 4.27 12.16 -12.09
N TRP A 219 3.52 11.19 -12.59
CA TRP A 219 2.06 11.24 -12.69
C TRP A 219 1.34 11.35 -11.34
N ARG A 220 2.00 11.01 -10.23
CA ARG A 220 1.43 11.23 -8.89
C ARG A 220 1.21 12.71 -8.62
N ASP A 221 2.10 13.56 -9.10
CA ASP A 221 2.09 15.00 -8.81
C ASP A 221 1.56 15.81 -10.01
N ALA A 222 1.80 15.32 -11.23
CA ALA A 222 1.31 15.90 -12.47
C ALA A 222 0.55 14.84 -13.29
N PRO A 223 -0.76 14.63 -13.01
CA PRO A 223 -1.60 13.71 -13.76
C PRO A 223 -1.47 13.92 -15.27
N PRO A 224 -1.39 12.86 -16.09
CA PRO A 224 -1.40 13.00 -17.53
C PRO A 224 -2.78 13.49 -18.00
N GLU A 225 -2.81 14.19 -19.13
CA GLU A 225 -4.05 14.61 -19.76
C GLU A 225 -4.88 13.38 -20.19
N PRO A 226 -6.21 13.39 -19.98
CA PRO A 226 -7.08 12.29 -20.42
C PRO A 226 -6.92 12.00 -21.92
N GLY A 227 -6.65 10.74 -22.26
CA GLY A 227 -6.49 10.31 -23.66
C GLY A 227 -5.13 10.63 -24.28
N ASP A 228 -4.14 11.06 -23.50
CA ASP A 228 -2.79 11.30 -23.99
C ASP A 228 -2.17 10.03 -24.61
N THR A 229 -1.93 10.10 -25.93
CA THR A 229 -1.32 9.01 -26.69
C THR A 229 0.10 8.68 -26.25
N ALA A 230 0.85 9.67 -25.72
CA ALA A 230 2.20 9.44 -25.22
C ALA A 230 2.16 8.60 -23.93
N THR A 231 1.25 8.93 -23.00
CA THR A 231 0.98 8.13 -21.80
C THR A 231 0.65 6.68 -22.15
N ARG A 232 -0.28 6.45 -23.09
CA ARG A 232 -0.61 5.09 -23.55
C ARG A 232 0.62 4.36 -24.07
N LYS A 233 1.44 5.04 -24.89
CA LYS A 233 2.65 4.45 -25.48
C LYS A 233 3.66 4.04 -24.41
N VAL A 234 3.91 4.89 -23.40
CA VAL A 234 4.86 4.54 -22.31
C VAL A 234 4.34 3.34 -21.50
N ILE A 235 3.03 3.26 -21.26
CA ILE A 235 2.41 2.10 -20.60
C ILE A 235 2.62 0.84 -21.45
N GLU A 236 2.30 0.90 -22.75
CA GLU A 236 2.46 -0.20 -23.69
C GLU A 236 3.90 -0.73 -23.73
N ASP A 237 4.87 0.18 -23.85
CA ASP A 237 6.28 -0.18 -23.97
C ASP A 237 6.85 -0.79 -22.67
N GLY A 238 6.37 -0.39 -21.49
CA GLY A 238 7.00 -0.70 -20.21
C GLY A 238 6.26 -1.67 -19.27
N LEU A 239 4.93 -1.81 -19.37
CA LEU A 239 4.13 -2.42 -18.31
C LEU A 239 4.44 -3.89 -18.10
N LEU A 240 4.40 -4.70 -19.16
CA LEU A 240 4.70 -6.14 -19.05
C LEU A 240 6.15 -6.38 -18.61
N ALA A 241 7.07 -5.49 -18.98
CA ALA A 241 8.47 -5.59 -18.55
C ALA A 241 8.63 -5.36 -17.03
N ILE A 242 7.87 -4.44 -16.43
CA ILE A 242 7.84 -4.28 -14.96
C ILE A 242 7.36 -5.57 -14.28
N TYR A 243 6.27 -6.16 -14.78
CA TYR A 243 5.72 -7.39 -14.19
C TYR A 243 6.67 -8.57 -14.37
N ARG A 244 7.38 -8.68 -15.50
CA ARG A 244 8.40 -9.72 -15.68
C ARG A 244 9.49 -9.62 -14.62
N VAL A 245 10.07 -8.44 -14.38
CA VAL A 245 11.10 -8.24 -13.35
C VAL A 245 10.57 -8.64 -11.96
N PHE A 246 9.36 -8.21 -11.62
CA PHE A 246 8.74 -8.54 -10.34
C PHE A 246 8.50 -10.05 -10.16
N LEU A 247 7.93 -10.71 -11.17
CA LEU A 247 7.62 -12.14 -11.10
C LEU A 247 8.89 -13.00 -11.07
N ASP A 248 9.91 -12.63 -11.84
CA ASP A 248 11.20 -13.31 -11.88
C ASP A 248 12.01 -13.13 -10.59
N ASP A 249 11.86 -12.00 -9.89
CA ASP A 249 12.46 -11.80 -8.56
C ASP A 249 11.72 -12.61 -7.47
N TYR A 250 10.38 -12.64 -7.50
CA TYR A 250 9.60 -13.25 -6.43
C TYR A 250 9.57 -14.79 -6.50
N GLU A 251 9.52 -15.40 -7.68
CA GLU A 251 9.45 -16.87 -7.81
C GLU A 251 10.60 -17.59 -7.04
N PRO A 252 11.90 -17.27 -7.24
CA PRO A 252 12.98 -17.94 -6.53
C PRO A 252 12.98 -17.65 -5.01
N ARG A 253 12.61 -16.43 -4.59
CA ARG A 253 12.51 -16.08 -3.15
C ARG A 253 11.45 -16.92 -2.45
N LEU A 254 10.28 -17.08 -3.07
CA LEU A 254 9.20 -17.90 -2.52
C LEU A 254 9.62 -19.37 -2.38
N ARG A 255 10.37 -19.91 -3.36
CA ARG A 255 10.95 -21.25 -3.23
C ARG A 255 11.95 -21.33 -2.07
N ALA A 256 12.83 -20.34 -1.93
CA ALA A 256 13.79 -20.29 -0.82
C ALA A 256 13.11 -20.19 0.57
N TYR A 257 11.93 -19.58 0.64
CA TYR A 257 11.13 -19.50 1.87
C TYR A 257 10.18 -20.68 2.10
N ASN A 258 10.37 -21.79 1.36
CA ASN A 258 9.56 -23.00 1.41
C ASN A 258 8.06 -22.73 1.13
N ARG A 259 7.78 -21.85 0.16
CA ARG A 259 6.43 -21.57 -0.37
C ARG A 259 6.33 -21.91 -1.86
N PRO A 260 6.51 -23.20 -2.25
CA PRO A 260 6.40 -23.62 -3.64
C PRO A 260 4.98 -23.40 -4.20
N ASP A 261 3.96 -23.45 -3.34
CA ASP A 261 2.57 -23.16 -3.67
C ASP A 261 2.36 -21.74 -4.23
N LEU A 262 3.00 -20.74 -3.61
CA LEU A 262 2.96 -19.36 -4.10
C LEU A 262 3.85 -19.18 -5.33
N ALA A 263 5.04 -19.79 -5.34
CA ALA A 263 5.95 -19.72 -6.48
C ALA A 263 5.29 -20.27 -7.76
N ASP A 264 4.55 -21.37 -7.66
CA ASP A 264 3.85 -21.95 -8.80
C ASP A 264 2.67 -21.10 -9.28
N GLN A 265 1.97 -20.40 -8.37
CA GLN A 265 0.95 -19.42 -8.74
C GLN A 265 1.56 -18.21 -9.47
N PHE A 266 2.72 -17.70 -9.01
CA PHE A 266 3.46 -16.66 -9.71
C PHE A 266 3.88 -17.12 -11.11
N ARG A 267 4.36 -18.36 -11.25
CA ARG A 267 4.71 -18.94 -12.55
C ARG A 267 3.50 -19.03 -13.50
N VAL A 268 2.34 -19.47 -13.00
CA VAL A 268 1.10 -19.50 -13.80
C VAL A 268 0.67 -18.09 -14.21
N TRP A 269 0.76 -17.13 -13.29
CA TRP A 269 0.43 -15.74 -13.58
C TRP A 269 1.34 -15.15 -14.65
N ARG A 270 2.66 -15.40 -14.58
CA ARG A 270 3.61 -15.02 -15.65
C ARG A 270 3.18 -15.58 -17.00
N GLN A 271 2.85 -16.87 -17.07
CA GLN A 271 2.40 -17.50 -18.32
C GLN A 271 1.15 -16.81 -18.87
N GLN A 272 0.17 -16.46 -18.03
CA GLN A 272 -1.05 -15.77 -18.48
C GLN A 272 -0.78 -14.39 -19.10
N LEU A 273 0.27 -13.69 -18.64
CA LEU A 273 0.68 -12.39 -19.18
C LEU A 273 1.46 -12.50 -20.49
N GLU A 274 2.07 -13.65 -20.76
CA GLU A 274 2.91 -13.88 -21.96
C GLU A 274 2.14 -14.49 -23.15
N VAL A 275 0.95 -15.06 -22.92
CA VAL A 275 0.05 -15.56 -23.98
C VAL A 275 -0.69 -14.42 -24.68
#